data_AF-A0AAD9NIW6-F1
#
_entry.id   AF-A0AAD9NIW6-F1
#
_cell.length_a   1.000
_cell.length_b   1.000
_cell.length_c   1.000
_cell.angle_alpha   90.00
_cell.angle_beta   90.00
_cell.angle_gamma   90.00
#
_symmetry.space_group_name_H-M   'P 1'
#
loop_
_entity.id
_entity.type
_entity.pdbx_description
1 polymer ?
#
loop_
_entity_poly.entity_id
_entity_poly.type
_entity_poly.pdbx_seq_one_letter_code
_entity_poly.pdbx_strand_id
1 'polypeptide(L)'
;MSTITKTANSTLGFLRRNIRRCPINSKRTAYIALVRAVLEYGAIVWDPYHRGDIDKLEQIQHRAARFITGDYRSIHPGSVTTILTNLNLDTLDNRRRDQRLNFMYRTVKGSIPALPTETFFRPQKTIKRHIKPKH
;
A
#
# COMPACT_ATOMS: atom_id res chain seq x y z
N MET A 1 -2.76 -0.63 -14.83
CA MET A 1 -3.02 -1.55 -13.69
C MET A 1 -2.81 -3.02 -14.01
N SER A 2 -3.28 -3.54 -15.16
CA SER A 2 -3.17 -4.97 -15.51
C SER A 2 -1.73 -5.52 -15.54
N THR A 3 -0.75 -4.73 -15.98
CA THR A 3 0.66 -5.17 -16.01
C THR A 3 1.23 -5.36 -14.61
N ILE A 4 1.02 -4.39 -13.70
CA ILE A 4 1.49 -4.47 -12.31
C ILE A 4 0.85 -5.67 -11.60
N THR A 5 -0.45 -5.86 -11.76
CA THR A 5 -1.15 -7.00 -11.16
C THR A 5 -0.68 -8.33 -11.74
N LYS A 6 -0.40 -8.43 -13.05
CA LYS A 6 0.20 -9.61 -13.68
C LYS A 6 1.59 -9.91 -13.13
N THR A 7 2.47 -8.91 -13.07
CA THR A 7 3.83 -9.06 -12.54
C THR A 7 3.79 -9.49 -11.08
N ALA A 8 3.01 -8.81 -10.22
CA ALA A 8 2.89 -9.16 -8.81
C ALA A 8 2.33 -10.57 -8.59
N ASN A 9 1.34 -11.01 -9.39
CA ASN A 9 0.84 -12.39 -9.33
C ASN A 9 1.89 -13.41 -9.79
N SER A 10 2.67 -13.09 -10.84
CA SER A 10 3.75 -13.94 -11.31
C SER A 10 4.83 -14.11 -10.23
N THR A 11 5.26 -13.02 -9.60
CA THR A 11 6.20 -13.02 -8.48
C THR A 11 5.66 -13.81 -7.29
N LEU A 12 4.38 -13.64 -6.94
CA LEU A 12 3.75 -14.44 -5.89
C LEU A 12 3.70 -15.94 -6.25
N GLY A 13 3.44 -16.27 -7.52
CA GLY A 13 3.50 -17.64 -8.04
C GLY A 13 4.90 -18.24 -8.00
N PHE A 14 5.93 -17.43 -8.24
CA PHE A 14 7.33 -17.82 -8.06
C PHE A 14 7.63 -18.12 -6.58
N LEU A 15 7.22 -17.26 -5.64
CA LEU A 15 7.38 -17.52 -4.20
C LEU A 15 6.66 -18.79 -3.76
N ARG A 16 5.45 -19.02 -4.26
CA ARG A 16 4.66 -20.22 -3.96
C ARG A 16 5.32 -21.53 -4.39
N ARG A 17 6.13 -21.52 -5.45
CA ARG A 17 6.83 -22.71 -5.93
C ARG A 17 8.11 -22.96 -5.14
N ASN A 18 8.85 -21.91 -4.80
CA ASN A 18 10.20 -22.03 -4.24
C ASN A 18 10.23 -22.08 -2.71
N ILE A 19 9.40 -21.27 -2.03
CA ILE A 19 9.49 -21.08 -0.56
C ILE A 19 8.21 -21.50 0.16
N ARG A 20 7.45 -22.45 -0.40
CA ARG A 20 6.18 -22.94 0.15
C ARG A 20 6.31 -23.49 1.56
N ARG A 21 7.38 -24.27 1.80
CA ARG A 21 7.65 -24.98 3.06
C ARG A 21 8.49 -24.17 4.04
N CYS A 22 8.84 -22.92 3.69
CA CYS A 22 9.62 -22.07 4.58
C CYS A 22 8.78 -21.54 5.75
N PRO A 23 9.43 -21.10 6.85
CA PRO A 23 8.75 -20.45 7.96
C PRO A 23 7.94 -19.22 7.53
N ILE A 24 6.93 -18.88 8.34
CA ILE A 24 6.03 -17.73 8.11
C ILE A 24 6.84 -16.43 7.94
N ASN A 25 7.85 -16.21 8.78
CA ASN A 25 8.69 -15.00 8.73
C ASN A 25 9.44 -14.88 7.40
N SER A 26 10.06 -15.96 6.92
CA SER A 26 10.76 -15.96 5.63
C SER A 26 9.81 -15.67 4.46
N LYS A 27 8.61 -16.27 4.47
CA LYS A 27 7.57 -15.99 3.46
C LYS A 27 7.10 -14.54 3.52
N ARG A 28 6.92 -13.99 4.71
CA ARG A 28 6.54 -12.58 4.93
C ARG A 28 7.61 -11.63 4.39
N THR A 29 8.87 -11.86 4.73
CA THR A 29 9.99 -11.03 4.24
C THR A 29 10.08 -11.08 2.72
N ALA A 30 9.99 -12.27 2.11
CA ALA A 30 10.02 -12.43 0.66
C ALA A 30 8.83 -11.73 -0.02
N TYR A 31 7.63 -11.80 0.56
CA TYR A 31 6.46 -11.05 0.08
C TYR A 31 6.71 -9.54 0.10
N ILE A 32 7.19 -9.00 1.22
CA ILE A 32 7.47 -7.57 1.38
C ILE A 32 8.54 -7.12 0.37
N ALA A 33 9.64 -7.86 0.27
CA ALA A 33 10.77 -7.48 -0.58
C ALA A 33 10.45 -7.52 -2.07
N LEU A 34 9.63 -8.48 -2.54
CA LEU A 34 9.46 -8.73 -3.97
C LEU A 34 8.06 -8.36 -4.47
N VAL A 35 7.01 -8.84 -3.83
CA VAL A 35 5.63 -8.62 -4.31
C VAL A 35 5.14 -7.23 -3.91
N ARG A 36 5.33 -6.84 -2.64
CA ARG A 36 4.90 -5.53 -2.14
C ARG A 36 5.67 -4.41 -2.81
N ALA A 37 6.97 -4.58 -3.05
CA ALA A 37 7.77 -3.62 -3.83
C ALA A 37 7.18 -3.36 -5.23
N VAL A 38 6.75 -4.40 -5.96
CA VAL A 38 6.10 -4.24 -7.27
C VAL A 38 4.76 -3.49 -7.17
N LEU A 39 3.98 -3.73 -6.11
CA LEU A 39 2.69 -3.06 -5.90
C LEU A 39 2.83 -1.59 -5.46
N GLU A 40 3.92 -1.27 -4.76
CA GLU A 40 4.22 0.05 -4.25
C GLU A 40 5.00 0.91 -5.26
N TYR A 41 5.69 0.27 -6.20
CA TYR A 41 6.39 0.96 -7.27
C TYR A 41 5.41 1.81 -8.08
N GLY A 42 5.65 3.12 -8.08
CA GLY A 42 4.80 4.09 -8.78
C GLY A 42 3.44 4.35 -8.13
N ALA A 43 3.15 3.83 -6.93
CA ALA A 43 1.84 4.03 -6.27
C ALA A 43 1.53 5.50 -5.97
N ILE A 44 2.56 6.33 -5.75
CA ILE A 44 2.43 7.78 -5.54
C ILE A 44 1.91 8.49 -6.81
N VAL A 45 2.32 8.02 -7.99
CA VAL A 45 1.96 8.62 -9.29
C VAL A 45 0.71 7.98 -9.87
N TRP A 46 0.58 6.67 -9.69
CA TRP A 46 -0.44 5.82 -10.33
C TRP A 46 -1.36 5.20 -9.29
N ASP A 47 -1.97 6.01 -8.44
CA ASP A 47 -3.00 5.51 -7.54
C ASP A 47 -4.36 5.39 -8.27
N PRO A 48 -4.86 4.18 -8.57
CA PRO A 48 -6.14 4.01 -9.23
C PRO A 48 -7.28 4.58 -8.38
N TYR A 49 -8.14 5.37 -9.02
CA TYR A 49 -9.37 5.88 -8.42
C TYR A 49 -10.56 4.93 -8.56
N HIS A 50 -10.50 3.99 -9.52
CA HIS A 50 -11.56 3.03 -9.74
C HIS A 50 -11.51 1.89 -8.72
N ARG A 51 -12.63 1.66 -8.04
CA ARG A 51 -12.79 0.58 -7.05
C ARG A 51 -12.37 -0.80 -7.58
N GLY A 52 -12.75 -1.14 -8.81
CA GLY A 52 -12.39 -2.44 -9.39
C GLY A 52 -10.89 -2.68 -9.56
N ASP A 53 -10.08 -1.62 -9.71
CA ASP A 53 -8.62 -1.76 -9.76
C ASP A 53 -7.99 -1.82 -8.37
N ILE A 54 -8.56 -1.09 -7.40
CA ILE A 54 -8.20 -1.18 -5.98
C ILE A 54 -8.44 -2.61 -5.49
N ASP A 55 -9.62 -3.17 -5.77
CA ASP A 55 -10.00 -4.53 -5.36
C ASP A 55 -9.05 -5.58 -5.92
N LYS A 56 -8.60 -5.43 -7.19
CA LYS A 56 -7.60 -6.35 -7.79
C LYS A 56 -6.27 -6.33 -7.05
N LEU A 57 -5.84 -5.16 -6.57
CA LEU A 57 -4.59 -5.01 -5.84
C LEU A 57 -4.71 -5.57 -4.41
N GLU A 58 -5.83 -5.32 -3.74
CA GLU A 58 -6.12 -5.92 -2.43
C GLU A 58 -6.23 -7.44 -2.51
N GLN A 59 -6.83 -7.99 -3.57
CA GLN A 59 -6.87 -9.43 -3.79
C GLN A 59 -5.48 -10.07 -3.85
N ILE A 60 -4.47 -9.39 -4.39
CA ILE A 60 -3.09 -9.90 -4.40
C ILE A 60 -2.54 -9.96 -2.98
N GLN A 61 -2.77 -8.93 -2.16
CA GLN A 61 -2.40 -8.91 -0.75
C GLN A 61 -3.11 -10.04 0.02
N HIS A 62 -4.41 -10.25 -0.20
CA HIS A 62 -5.17 -11.35 0.41
C HIS A 62 -4.62 -12.73 0.05
N ARG A 63 -4.30 -12.94 -1.23
CA ARG A 63 -3.67 -14.17 -1.73
C ARG A 63 -2.28 -14.39 -1.15
N ALA A 64 -1.52 -13.32 -0.90
CA ALA A 64 -0.22 -13.39 -0.27
C ALA A 64 -0.32 -13.70 1.22
N ALA A 65 -1.26 -13.07 1.94
CA ALA A 65 -1.52 -13.34 3.35
C ALA A 65 -1.81 -14.83 3.60
N ARG A 66 -2.71 -15.42 2.79
CA ARG A 66 -3.00 -16.87 2.83
C ARG A 66 -1.79 -17.74 2.50
N PHE A 67 -0.95 -17.30 1.57
CA PHE A 67 0.29 -18.02 1.26
C PHE A 67 1.28 -18.01 2.42
N ILE A 68 1.43 -16.86 3.08
CA ILE A 68 2.32 -16.68 4.22
C ILE A 68 1.88 -17.56 5.39
N THR A 69 0.60 -17.58 5.74
CA THR A 69 0.09 -18.44 6.84
C THR A 69 -0.07 -19.90 6.43
N GLY A 70 -0.27 -20.18 5.15
CA GLY A 70 -0.68 -21.50 4.67
C GLY A 70 -2.17 -21.80 4.93
N ASP A 71 -2.93 -20.82 5.41
CA ASP A 71 -4.36 -20.97 5.65
C ASP A 71 -5.17 -20.64 4.39
N TYR A 72 -5.70 -21.69 3.77
CA TYR A 72 -6.60 -21.61 2.61
C TYR A 72 -8.03 -22.03 2.96
N ARG A 73 -8.29 -22.45 4.21
CA ARG A 73 -9.58 -22.99 4.65
C ARG A 73 -10.48 -21.90 5.24
N SER A 74 -9.89 -20.86 5.81
CA SER A 74 -10.64 -19.73 6.39
C SER A 74 -11.26 -18.84 5.31
N ILE A 75 -12.53 -19.11 4.98
CA ILE A 75 -13.29 -18.39 3.93
C ILE A 75 -14.25 -17.34 4.52
N HIS A 76 -14.44 -17.30 5.85
CA HIS A 76 -15.37 -16.38 6.49
C HIS A 76 -15.01 -14.90 6.24
N PRO A 77 -16.01 -14.01 6.09
CA PRO A 77 -15.79 -12.57 6.00
C PRO A 77 -14.92 -12.07 7.16
N GLY A 78 -13.91 -11.26 6.86
CA GLY A 78 -12.97 -10.73 7.86
C GLY A 78 -11.80 -11.67 8.23
N SER A 79 -11.79 -12.94 7.79
CA SER A 79 -10.69 -13.86 8.07
C SER A 79 -9.35 -13.38 7.52
N VAL A 80 -9.35 -12.71 6.37
CA VAL A 80 -8.11 -12.19 5.80
C VAL A 80 -7.64 -10.94 6.55
N THR A 81 -8.56 -10.12 7.05
CA THR A 81 -8.24 -8.96 7.88
C THR A 81 -7.59 -9.39 9.20
N THR A 82 -8.08 -10.45 9.83
CA THR A 82 -7.45 -11.03 11.03
C THR A 82 -6.08 -11.65 10.71
N ILE A 83 -5.93 -12.31 9.56
CA ILE A 83 -4.60 -12.79 9.11
C ILE A 83 -3.63 -11.63 8.90
N LEU A 84 -4.06 -10.55 8.24
CA LEU A 84 -3.20 -9.39 7.98
C LEU A 84 -2.75 -8.70 9.26
N THR A 85 -3.67 -8.53 10.23
CA THR A 85 -3.34 -7.97 11.55
C THR A 85 -2.37 -8.87 12.31
N ASN A 86 -2.59 -10.19 12.34
CA ASN A 86 -1.64 -11.15 12.94
C ASN A 86 -0.27 -11.14 12.27
N LEU A 87 -0.23 -10.91 10.96
CA LEU A 87 1.01 -10.77 10.19
C LEU A 87 1.61 -9.36 10.29
N ASN A 88 1.05 -8.43 11.06
CA ASN A 88 1.48 -7.03 11.11
C ASN A 88 1.68 -6.44 9.69
N LEU A 89 0.69 -6.66 8.82
CA LEU A 89 0.68 -6.15 7.45
C LEU A 89 -0.45 -5.13 7.29
N ASP A 90 -0.10 -3.88 7.01
CA ASP A 90 -1.06 -2.81 6.76
C ASP A 90 -1.87 -3.02 5.48
N THR A 91 -3.10 -2.50 5.48
CA THR A 91 -3.96 -2.49 4.30
C THR A 91 -3.34 -1.71 3.14
N LEU A 92 -3.75 -2.02 1.91
CA LEU A 92 -3.29 -1.30 0.72
C LEU A 92 -3.57 0.20 0.83
N ASP A 93 -4.77 0.56 1.30
CA ASP A 93 -5.21 1.95 1.43
C ASP A 93 -4.34 2.73 2.42
N ASN A 94 -4.11 2.18 3.62
CA ASN A 94 -3.25 2.84 4.62
C ASN A 94 -1.84 3.08 4.08
N ARG A 95 -1.23 2.06 3.46
CA ARG A 95 0.13 2.17 2.90
C ARG A 95 0.22 3.25 1.83
N ARG A 96 -0.78 3.33 0.96
CA ARG A 96 -0.82 4.34 -0.10
C ARG A 96 -1.07 5.72 0.44
N ARG A 97 -1.98 5.87 1.42
CA ARG A 97 -2.20 7.12 2.14
C ARG A 97 -0.90 7.63 2.74
N ASP A 98 -0.14 6.76 3.42
CA ASP A 98 1.14 7.11 4.02
C ASP A 98 2.18 7.51 2.96
N GLN A 99 2.25 6.77 1.85
CA GLN A 99 3.14 7.13 0.74
C GLN A 99 2.82 8.50 0.14
N ARG A 100 1.53 8.82 -0.07
CA ARG A 100 1.10 10.12 -0.58
C ARG A 100 1.42 11.25 0.40
N LEU A 101 1.14 11.06 1.69
CA LEU A 101 1.42 12.06 2.74
C LEU A 101 2.92 12.30 2.90
N ASN A 102 3.72 11.23 2.93
CA ASN A 102 5.17 11.32 3.04
C ASN A 102 5.75 12.05 1.82
N PHE A 103 5.30 11.70 0.61
CA PHE A 103 5.71 12.40 -0.61
C PHE A 103 5.39 13.89 -0.54
N MET A 104 4.14 14.26 -0.22
CA MET A 104 3.72 15.65 -0.11
C MET A 104 4.53 16.43 0.93
N TYR A 105 4.75 15.84 2.11
CA TYR A 105 5.57 16.45 3.15
C TYR A 105 7.00 16.72 2.67
N ARG A 106 7.62 15.74 2.02
CA ARG A 106 8.98 15.86 1.48
C ARG A 106 9.06 16.89 0.35
N THR A 107 8.03 17.01 -0.48
CA THR A 107 7.95 18.06 -1.50
C THR A 107 7.90 19.44 -0.84
N VAL A 108 6.99 19.66 0.12
CA VAL A 108 6.86 20.95 0.81
C VAL A 108 8.14 21.35 1.57
N LYS A 109 8.88 20.37 2.10
CA LYS A 109 10.17 20.59 2.79
C LYS A 109 11.36 20.73 1.83
N GLY A 110 11.16 20.70 0.52
CA GLY A 110 12.24 20.82 -0.48
C GLY A 110 13.20 19.64 -0.51
N SER A 111 12.84 18.49 0.08
CA SER A 111 13.67 17.28 0.11
C SER A 111 13.57 16.44 -1.18
N ILE A 112 12.83 16.93 -2.18
CA ILE A 112 12.68 16.32 -3.51
C ILE A 112 13.13 17.36 -4.55
N PRO A 113 14.39 17.31 -5.02
CA PRO A 113 14.97 18.31 -5.92
C PRO A 113 14.27 18.40 -7.28
N ALA A 114 13.63 17.30 -7.71
CA ALA A 114 13.01 17.18 -9.03
C ALA A 114 11.66 17.91 -9.17
N LEU A 115 11.10 18.48 -8.10
CA LEU A 115 9.81 19.17 -8.11
C LEU A 115 9.95 20.63 -7.71
N PRO A 116 9.75 21.59 -8.63
CA PRO A 116 9.72 23.01 -8.28
C PRO A 116 8.47 23.29 -7.45
N THR A 117 8.66 23.33 -6.13
CA THR A 117 7.56 23.39 -5.15
C THR A 117 6.77 24.69 -5.27
N GLU A 118 7.45 25.80 -5.59
CA GLU A 118 6.90 27.13 -5.86
C GLU A 118 5.84 27.14 -6.98
N THR A 119 6.00 26.26 -7.98
CA THR A 119 5.13 26.22 -9.17
C THR A 119 3.85 25.43 -8.90
N PHE A 120 3.92 24.36 -8.10
CA PHE A 120 2.84 23.39 -7.93
C PHE A 120 2.10 23.51 -6.59
N PHE A 121 2.74 24.03 -5.54
CA PHE A 121 2.18 24.12 -4.21
C PHE A 121 2.19 25.57 -3.73
N ARG A 122 1.02 26.20 -3.73
CA ARG A 122 0.82 27.48 -3.05
C ARG A 122 0.22 27.20 -1.68
N PRO A 123 0.94 27.46 -0.56
CA PRO A 123 0.37 27.28 0.76
C PRO A 123 -0.86 28.19 0.89
N GLN A 124 -2.01 27.59 1.18
CA GLN A 124 -3.24 28.33 1.39
C GLN A 124 -3.05 29.21 2.63
N LYS A 125 -3.04 30.54 2.46
CA LYS A 125 -2.94 31.49 3.58
C LYS A 125 -4.09 31.20 4.53
N THR A 126 -3.79 30.70 5.72
CA THR A 126 -4.80 30.42 6.74
C THR A 126 -5.35 31.76 7.20
N ILE A 127 -6.57 32.10 6.79
CA ILE A 127 -7.27 33.26 7.36
C ILE A 127 -7.57 32.87 8.80
N LYS A 128 -6.85 33.48 9.75
CA LYS A 128 -7.21 33.40 11.17
C LYS A 128 -8.56 34.09 11.32
N ARG A 129 -9.65 33.31 11.23
CA ARG A 129 -10.98 33.82 11.52
C ARG A 129 -10.98 34.22 13.00
N HIS A 130 -11.05 35.51 13.25
CA HIS A 130 -11.19 36.04 14.60
C HIS A 130 -12.62 35.71 15.05
N ILE A 131 -12.76 34.68 15.89
CA ILE A 131 -14.04 34.30 16.47
C ILE A 131 -14.30 35.30 17.59
N LYS A 132 -15.26 36.22 17.39
CA LYS A 132 -15.68 37.12 18.46
C LYS A 132 -16.34 36.29 19.57
N PRO A 133 -15.97 36.48 20.85
CA PRO A 133 -16.65 35.83 21.95
C PRO A 133 -18.12 36.27 21.97
N LYS A 134 -19.05 35.33 22.18
CA LYS A 134 -20.46 35.64 22.41
C LYS A 134 -20.59 36.24 23.80
N HIS A 135 -21.16 37.45 23.87
CA HIS A 135 -21.59 38.11 25.10
C HIS A 135 -22.78 37.37 25.73
#